data_AF-D1A6E8-F1
#
_entry.id   AF-D1A6E8-F1
#
_cell.length_a   1.000
_cell.length_b   1.000
_cell.length_c   1.000
_cell.angle_alpha   90.00
_cell.angle_beta   90.00
_cell.angle_gamma   90.00
#
_symmetry.space_group_name_H-M   'P 1'
#
loop_
_entity.id
_entity.type
_entity.pdbx_description
1 polymer ?
#
loop_
_entity_poly.entity_id
_entity_poly.type
_entity_poly.pdbx_seq_one_letter_code
_entity_poly.pdbx_strand_id
1 'polypeptide(L)'
;MGRVTHSRPHDADGLAAPGERAGSREPAPRSAGDFDELEEFDEPEAARPQAVLEELRRQEAERRARRRRRDAVSRKVVGWIVAAALALLLHDSVRALRRAVSAGDPWGEHAAVAVAAALGLLWLLAVGIRALRRR
;
A
#
# COMPACT_ATOMS: atom_id res chain seq x y z
N MET A 1 24.94 -30.73 5.91
CA MET A 1 23.56 -31.14 6.25
C MET A 1 23.26 -30.68 7.67
N GLY A 2 22.29 -29.78 7.84
CA GLY A 2 21.91 -29.26 9.16
C GLY A 2 20.77 -28.26 9.02
N ARG A 3 19.54 -28.77 8.88
CA ARG A 3 18.32 -28.00 8.65
C ARG A 3 17.80 -27.57 10.04
N VAL A 4 17.98 -26.32 10.43
CA VAL A 4 17.43 -25.79 11.68
C VAL A 4 16.10 -25.12 11.38
N THR A 5 15.03 -25.82 11.73
CA THR A 5 13.64 -25.35 11.74
C THR A 5 13.36 -24.75 13.12
N HIS A 6 13.22 -23.42 13.23
CA HIS A 6 12.68 -22.81 14.44
C HIS A 6 11.24 -22.35 14.22
N SER A 7 10.41 -22.97 15.06
CA SER A 7 8.97 -22.90 15.16
C SER A 7 8.44 -21.50 15.41
N ARG A 8 7.27 -21.27 14.82
CA ARG A 8 6.38 -20.14 15.01
C ARG A 8 5.49 -20.41 16.24
N PRO A 9 5.47 -19.56 17.29
CA PRO A 9 4.39 -19.60 18.26
C PRO A 9 3.15 -18.90 17.71
N HIS A 10 2.03 -19.53 18.00
CA HIS A 10 0.71 -19.33 17.44
C HIS A 10 -0.10 -18.64 18.54
N ASP A 11 -0.07 -17.31 18.57
CA ASP A 11 -0.88 -16.54 19.53
C ASP A 11 -2.32 -16.50 19.01
N ALA A 12 -3.05 -17.55 19.36
CA ALA A 12 -4.49 -17.68 19.23
C ALA A 12 -5.12 -17.37 20.59
N ASP A 13 -5.21 -16.08 20.94
CA ASP A 13 -5.95 -15.60 22.10
C ASP A 13 -7.04 -14.63 21.63
N GLY A 14 -8.30 -14.97 21.92
CA GLY A 14 -9.41 -14.02 21.79
C GLY A 14 -10.71 -14.55 21.18
N LEU A 15 -11.01 -15.84 21.28
CA LEU A 15 -12.40 -16.32 21.15
C LEU A 15 -13.17 -15.93 22.42
N ALA A 16 -13.67 -14.70 22.46
CA ALA A 16 -14.72 -14.32 23.41
C ALA A 16 -16.05 -14.93 22.92
N ALA A 17 -16.50 -15.94 23.65
CA ALA A 17 -17.79 -16.59 23.44
C ALA A 17 -18.96 -15.60 23.54
N PRO A 18 -20.01 -15.76 22.71
CA PRO A 18 -21.24 -14.99 22.83
C PRO A 18 -21.98 -15.42 24.11
N GLY A 19 -22.03 -14.52 25.09
CA GLY A 19 -22.87 -14.68 26.26
C GLY A 19 -24.34 -14.65 25.87
N GLU A 20 -24.95 -15.83 25.83
CA GLU A 20 -26.38 -16.03 25.96
C GLU A 20 -26.89 -15.26 27.19
N ARG A 21 -27.71 -14.25 26.97
CA ARG A 21 -28.67 -13.79 27.98
C ARG A 21 -30.07 -14.01 27.46
N ALA A 22 -30.62 -15.09 27.96
CA ALA A 22 -32.04 -15.33 28.11
C ALA A 22 -32.75 -14.05 28.58
N GLY A 23 -33.79 -13.69 27.85
CA GLY A 23 -34.61 -12.52 28.11
C GLY A 23 -35.75 -12.43 27.11
N SER A 24 -36.43 -13.56 26.87
CA SER A 24 -37.70 -13.63 26.14
C SER A 24 -38.76 -12.87 26.93
N ARG A 25 -38.76 -11.54 26.79
CA ARG A 25 -39.93 -10.72 27.09
C ARG A 25 -40.80 -10.77 25.86
N GLU A 26 -41.76 -11.69 25.91
CA GLU A 26 -42.89 -11.76 25.00
C GLU A 26 -43.63 -10.42 25.04
N PRO A 27 -43.58 -9.60 23.98
CA PRO A 27 -44.36 -8.37 23.94
C PRO A 27 -45.80 -8.75 23.60
N ALA A 28 -46.73 -8.29 24.45
CA ALA A 28 -48.16 -8.45 24.28
C ALA A 28 -48.61 -8.13 22.83
N PRO A 29 -49.65 -8.81 22.29
CA PRO A 29 -50.19 -8.47 20.98
C PRO A 29 -50.67 -7.01 21.02
N ARG A 30 -50.00 -6.16 20.23
CA ARG A 30 -50.48 -4.81 19.96
C ARG A 30 -51.87 -4.94 19.34
N SER A 31 -52.84 -4.35 20.03
CA SER A 31 -54.18 -4.04 19.54
C SER A 31 -54.16 -3.73 18.05
N ALA A 32 -54.86 -4.56 17.29
CA ALA A 32 -55.27 -4.28 15.92
C ALA A 32 -56.31 -3.15 15.95
N GLY A 33 -55.82 -1.92 16.04
CA GLY A 33 -56.60 -0.70 15.93
C GLY A 33 -55.75 0.32 15.18
N ASP A 34 -56.34 0.94 14.17
CA ASP A 34 -55.78 1.97 13.30
C ASP A 34 -54.67 1.53 12.34
N PHE A 35 -55.08 1.06 11.17
CA PHE A 35 -54.31 1.16 9.93
C PHE A 35 -55.13 1.91 8.86
N ASP A 36 -55.85 2.96 9.25
CA ASP A 36 -56.63 3.79 8.33
C ASP A 36 -56.01 5.18 8.12
N GLU A 37 -54.68 5.22 8.05
CA GLU A 37 -53.95 6.40 7.61
C GLU A 37 -52.65 5.95 6.93
N LEU A 38 -52.80 5.35 5.75
CA LEU A 38 -51.72 5.39 4.76
C LEU A 38 -51.63 6.82 4.25
N GLU A 39 -51.08 7.72 5.08
CA GLU A 39 -50.40 8.89 4.56
C GLU A 39 -49.37 8.35 3.55
N GLU A 40 -49.70 8.61 2.29
CA GLU A 40 -48.85 8.55 1.13
C GLU A 40 -47.59 9.37 1.45
N PHE A 41 -46.62 8.71 2.08
CA PHE A 41 -45.26 9.19 2.21
C PHE A 41 -44.67 9.17 0.80
N ASP A 42 -44.96 10.22 0.05
CA ASP A 42 -44.30 10.58 -1.20
C ASP A 42 -42.89 11.08 -0.86
N GLU A 43 -42.08 10.21 -0.23
CA GLU A 43 -40.66 10.46 -0.01
C GLU A 43 -39.86 9.78 -1.12
N PRO A 44 -38.95 10.51 -1.79
CA PRO A 44 -38.24 10.02 -2.96
C PRO A 44 -37.24 8.93 -2.57
N GLU A 45 -37.67 7.69 -2.61
CA GLU A 45 -36.88 6.49 -2.32
C GLU A 45 -35.63 6.37 -3.23
N ALA A 46 -35.65 7.05 -4.38
CA ALA A 46 -34.52 7.16 -5.31
C ALA A 46 -33.35 8.04 -4.82
N ALA A 47 -33.57 8.93 -3.84
CA ALA A 47 -32.52 9.81 -3.31
C ALA A 47 -31.62 9.12 -2.26
N ARG A 48 -32.18 8.15 -1.53
CA ARG A 48 -31.48 7.37 -0.48
C ARG A 48 -30.29 6.55 -1.01
N PRO A 49 -30.38 5.79 -2.11
CA PRO A 49 -29.24 5.04 -2.63
C PRO A 49 -28.14 5.96 -3.16
N GLN A 50 -28.46 7.14 -3.70
CA GLN A 50 -27.45 8.10 -4.15
C GLN A 50 -26.71 8.75 -2.98
N ALA A 51 -27.43 9.14 -1.92
CA ALA A 51 -26.82 9.66 -0.69
C ALA A 51 -25.93 8.61 -0.01
N VAL A 52 -26.37 7.35 0.03
CA VAL A 52 -25.54 6.23 0.55
C VAL A 52 -24.31 6.00 -0.32
N LEU A 53 -24.42 6.09 -1.66
CA LEU A 53 -23.28 5.95 -2.56
C LEU A 53 -22.30 7.13 -2.45
N GLU A 54 -22.78 8.36 -2.25
CA GLU A 54 -21.91 9.51 -1.97
C GLU A 54 -21.18 9.37 -0.63
N GLU A 55 -21.87 8.92 0.41
CA GLU A 55 -21.28 8.66 1.72
C GLU A 55 -20.23 7.54 1.64
N LEU A 56 -20.50 6.46 0.89
CA LEU A 56 -19.54 5.39 0.63
C LEU A 56 -18.33 5.87 -0.18
N ARG A 57 -18.53 6.70 -1.22
CA ARG A 57 -17.44 7.31 -1.99
C ARG A 57 -16.57 8.22 -1.11
N ARG A 58 -17.18 8.96 -0.18
CA ARG A 58 -16.49 9.81 0.79
C ARG A 58 -15.64 8.98 1.75
N GLN A 59 -16.19 7.91 2.30
CA GLN A 59 -15.46 6.98 3.17
C GLN A 59 -14.33 6.24 2.43
N GLU A 60 -14.54 5.84 1.18
CA GLU A 60 -13.48 5.25 0.36
C GLU A 60 -12.38 6.28 0.02
N ALA A 61 -12.74 7.54 -0.24
CA ALA A 61 -11.78 8.61 -0.50
C ALA A 61 -10.89 8.85 0.73
N GLU A 62 -11.46 8.84 1.93
CA GLU A 62 -10.72 8.95 3.19
C GLU A 62 -9.77 7.75 3.42
N ARG A 63 -10.23 6.53 3.11
CA ARG A 63 -9.37 5.32 3.18
C ARG A 63 -8.23 5.37 2.15
N ARG A 64 -8.50 5.84 0.93
CA ARG A 64 -7.49 6.00 -0.13
C ARG A 64 -6.47 7.10 0.22
N ALA A 65 -6.90 8.19 0.86
CA ALA A 65 -6.01 9.28 1.30
C ALA A 65 -4.97 8.80 2.34
N ARG A 66 -5.38 7.95 3.28
CA ARG A 66 -4.46 7.36 4.28
C ARG A 66 -3.43 6.41 3.64
N ARG A 67 -3.82 5.63 2.62
CA ARG A 67 -2.90 4.74 1.88
C ARG A 67 -1.88 5.52 1.05
N ARG A 68 -2.30 6.57 0.35
CA ARG A 68 -1.42 7.41 -0.49
C ARG A 68 -0.23 8.02 0.27
N ARG A 69 -0.40 8.40 1.53
CA ARG A 69 0.71 8.95 2.35
C ARG A 69 1.76 7.90 2.69
N ARG A 70 1.36 6.67 3.03
CA ARG A 70 2.29 5.55 3.27
C ARG A 70 3.02 5.13 2.00
N ASP A 71 2.31 5.10 0.87
CA ASP A 71 2.92 4.75 -0.42
C ASP A 71 3.96 5.77 -0.88
N ALA A 72 3.83 7.04 -0.48
CA ALA A 72 4.79 8.08 -0.81
C ALA A 72 6.11 7.92 -0.04
N VAL A 73 6.04 7.55 1.24
CA VAL A 73 7.24 7.29 2.06
C VAL A 73 7.91 6.00 1.60
N SER A 74 7.13 4.93 1.38
CA SER A 74 7.64 3.65 0.88
C SER A 74 8.39 3.83 -0.45
N ARG A 75 7.81 4.56 -1.41
CA ARG A 75 8.46 4.86 -2.69
C ARG A 75 9.76 5.65 -2.55
N LYS A 76 9.85 6.59 -1.60
CA LYS A 76 11.09 7.32 -1.33
C LYS A 76 12.18 6.38 -0.80
N VAL A 77 11.85 5.52 0.15
CA VAL A 77 12.81 4.57 0.74
C VAL A 77 13.32 3.59 -0.33
N VAL A 78 12.41 3.01 -1.12
CA VAL A 78 12.79 2.14 -2.26
C VAL A 78 13.70 2.88 -3.24
N GLY A 79 13.38 4.14 -3.57
CA GLY A 79 14.23 4.97 -4.42
C GLY A 79 15.65 5.16 -3.87
N TRP A 80 15.79 5.42 -2.56
CA TRP A 80 17.09 5.53 -1.91
C TRP A 80 17.88 4.22 -1.91
N ILE A 81 17.23 3.08 -1.66
CA ILE A 81 17.87 1.76 -1.70
C ILE A 81 18.39 1.46 -3.11
N VAL A 82 17.56 1.71 -4.13
CA VAL A 82 17.95 1.50 -5.53
C VAL A 82 19.11 2.43 -5.91
N ALA A 83 19.08 3.70 -5.52
CA ALA A 83 20.18 4.63 -5.76
C ALA A 83 21.49 4.17 -5.09
N ALA A 84 21.43 3.70 -3.84
CA ALA A 84 22.60 3.16 -3.14
C ALA A 84 23.15 1.90 -3.81
N ALA A 85 22.29 0.99 -4.24
CA ALA A 85 22.68 -0.21 -4.97
C ALA A 85 23.36 0.13 -6.32
N LEU A 86 22.79 1.09 -7.07
CA LEU A 86 23.38 1.60 -8.31
C LEU A 86 24.74 2.26 -8.07
N ALA A 87 24.90 3.02 -6.99
CA ALA A 87 26.17 3.65 -6.64
C ALA A 87 27.25 2.62 -6.28
N LEU A 88 26.90 1.57 -5.53
CA LEU A 88 27.81 0.46 -5.23
C LEU A 88 28.19 -0.32 -6.49
N LEU A 89 27.20 -0.63 -7.34
CA LEU A 89 27.43 -1.32 -8.61
C LEU A 89 28.35 -0.52 -9.53
N LEU A 90 28.14 0.80 -9.59
CA LEU A 90 28.99 1.71 -10.36
C LEU A 90 30.41 1.75 -9.79
N HIS A 91 30.56 1.83 -8.47
CA HIS A 91 31.87 1.83 -7.81
C HIS A 91 32.66 0.55 -8.11
N ASP A 92 32.02 -0.61 -8.03
CA ASP A 92 32.66 -1.89 -8.33
C ASP A 92 32.99 -2.02 -9.83
N SER A 93 32.08 -1.60 -10.71
CA SER A 93 32.30 -1.60 -12.16
C SER A 93 33.45 -0.69 -12.57
N VAL A 94 33.58 0.50 -11.99
CA VAL A 94 34.71 1.40 -12.23
C VAL A 94 36.03 0.78 -11.74
N ARG A 95 36.00 0.08 -10.60
CA ARG A 95 37.17 -0.60 -10.05
C ARG A 95 37.60 -1.77 -10.94
N ALA A 96 36.64 -2.54 -11.47
CA ALA A 96 36.88 -3.60 -12.45
C ALA A 96 37.41 -3.04 -13.77
N LEU A 97 36.81 -1.95 -14.26
CA LEU A 97 37.24 -1.28 -15.49
C LEU A 97 38.68 -0.77 -15.38
N ARG A 98 39.04 -0.13 -14.26
CA ARG A 98 40.43 0.31 -14.02
C ARG A 98 41.42 -0.85 -14.03
N ARG A 99 41.05 -2.01 -13.49
CA ARG A 99 41.89 -3.22 -13.50
C ARG A 99 42.04 -3.77 -14.92
N ALA A 100 40.95 -3.92 -15.67
CA ALA A 100 40.97 -4.42 -17.04
C ALA A 100 41.79 -3.52 -17.97
N VAL A 101 41.62 -2.19 -17.86
CA VAL A 101 42.40 -1.21 -18.63
C VAL A 101 43.89 -1.31 -18.29
N SER A 102 44.25 -1.49 -17.02
CA SER A 102 45.66 -1.67 -16.63
C SER A 102 46.26 -3.01 -17.07
N ALA A 103 45.43 -4.03 -17.25
CA ALA A 103 45.85 -5.37 -17.66
C ALA A 103 45.90 -5.55 -19.19
N GLY A 104 45.34 -4.62 -19.96
CA GLY A 104 45.21 -4.73 -21.42
C GLY A 104 44.10 -5.69 -21.87
N ASP A 105 43.22 -6.10 -20.96
CA ASP A 105 42.12 -7.02 -21.23
C ASP A 105 40.92 -6.31 -21.90
N PRO A 106 40.07 -7.05 -22.64
CA PRO A 106 38.86 -6.51 -23.23
C PRO A 106 37.91 -5.97 -22.15
N TRP A 107 37.71 -4.66 -22.16
CA TRP A 107 37.06 -3.90 -21.08
C TRP A 107 35.60 -3.49 -21.39
N GLY A 108 35.10 -3.81 -22.59
CA GLY A 108 33.81 -3.33 -23.10
C GLY A 108 32.62 -3.74 -22.24
N GLU A 109 32.61 -4.97 -21.72
CA GLU A 109 31.52 -5.47 -20.86
C GLU A 109 31.43 -4.69 -19.54
N HIS A 110 32.59 -4.41 -18.93
CA HIS A 110 32.66 -3.61 -17.70
C HIS A 110 32.27 -2.15 -17.92
N ALA A 111 32.63 -1.57 -19.07
CA ALA A 111 32.22 -0.22 -19.43
C ALA A 111 30.71 -0.11 -19.66
N ALA A 112 30.10 -1.10 -20.32
CA ALA A 112 28.66 -1.11 -20.56
C ALA A 112 27.86 -1.11 -19.25
N VAL A 113 28.26 -1.95 -18.29
CA VAL A 113 27.61 -2.00 -16.96
C VAL A 113 27.80 -0.68 -16.21
N ALA A 114 29.00 -0.09 -16.24
CA ALA A 114 29.25 1.20 -15.62
C ALA A 114 28.38 2.32 -16.22
N VAL A 115 28.26 2.38 -17.55
CA VAL A 115 27.42 3.37 -18.24
C VAL A 115 25.94 3.17 -17.91
N ALA A 116 25.45 1.93 -17.93
CA ALA A 116 24.06 1.62 -17.59
C ALA A 116 23.74 2.01 -16.14
N ALA A 117 24.63 1.72 -15.19
CA ALA A 117 24.48 2.11 -13.80
C ALA A 117 24.51 3.64 -13.61
N ALA A 118 25.43 4.32 -14.30
CA ALA A 118 25.51 5.78 -14.27
C ALA A 118 24.24 6.45 -14.82
N LEU A 119 23.72 5.98 -15.96
CA LEU A 119 22.49 6.50 -16.55
C LEU A 119 21.26 6.24 -15.66
N GLY A 120 21.16 5.05 -15.07
CA GLY A 120 20.10 4.71 -14.11
C GLY A 120 20.11 5.62 -12.89
N LEU A 121 21.30 5.89 -12.33
CA LEU A 121 21.46 6.82 -11.20
C LEU A 121 21.11 8.26 -11.60
N LEU A 122 21.55 8.71 -12.77
CA LEU A 122 21.27 10.05 -13.28
C LEU A 122 19.76 10.27 -13.49
N TRP A 123 19.07 9.27 -14.03
CA TRP A 123 17.63 9.28 -14.21
C TRP A 123 16.90 9.35 -12.87
N LEU A 124 17.32 8.55 -11.88
CA LEU A 124 16.76 8.59 -10.52
C LEU A 124 16.93 9.96 -9.86
N LEU A 125 18.12 10.56 -9.97
CA LEU A 125 18.36 11.93 -9.48
C LEU A 125 17.47 12.94 -10.21
N ALA A 126 17.40 12.87 -11.54
CA ALA A 126 16.60 13.80 -12.34
C ALA A 126 15.11 13.76 -11.96
N VAL A 127 14.56 12.54 -11.81
CA VAL A 127 13.17 12.34 -11.37
C VAL A 127 12.99 12.81 -9.93
N GLY A 128 13.92 12.50 -9.02
CA GLY A 128 13.90 12.93 -7.63
C GLY A 128 13.90 14.45 -7.48
N ILE A 129 14.80 15.14 -8.19
CA ILE A 129 14.89 16.60 -8.24
C ILE A 129 13.62 17.20 -8.85
N ARG A 130 13.12 16.64 -9.97
CA ARG A 130 11.88 17.11 -10.60
C ARG A 130 10.68 16.94 -9.67
N ALA A 131 10.60 15.85 -8.93
CA ALA A 131 9.55 15.62 -7.94
C ALA A 131 9.66 16.58 -6.75
N LEU A 132 10.87 16.96 -6.35
CA LEU A 132 11.11 17.96 -5.30
C LEU A 132 10.74 19.37 -5.75
N ARG A 133 11.07 19.76 -7.00
CA ARG A 133 10.72 21.07 -7.58
C ARG A 133 9.22 21.26 -7.84
N ARG A 134 8.46 20.16 -7.90
CA ARG A 134 7.00 20.17 -8.12
C ARG A 134 6.19 20.15 -6.82
N ARG A 135 6.87 20.08 -5.66
CA ARG A 135 6.27 20.25 -4.35
C ARG A 135 6.49 21.66 -3.85
#